data_AF-W0T6B6-F1
#
_entry.id   AF-W0T6B6-F1
#
_cell.length_a   1.000
_cell.length_b   1.000
_cell.length_c   1.000
_cell.angle_alpha   90.00
_cell.angle_beta   90.00
_cell.angle_gamma   90.00
#
_symmetry.space_group_name_H-M   'P 1'
#
loop_
_entity.id
_entity.type
_entity.pdbx_description
1 polymer ?
#
loop_
_entity_poly.entity_id
_entity_poly.type
_entity_poly.pdbx_seq_one_letter_code
_entity_poly.pdbx_strand_id
1 'polypeptide(L)'
;MIHCGICGKAKTADVQFICCHCINGSPAVLLRDKMNLLILRQEVEQLKTAVEDQLETGFAGEGQLGRQLQKLDIYNEKRRLIKLRQRLQLARNKVQLKRNKYNELLQIMSTNGYLEESTSATDSIDLEEQAAEESASLDTLSHILARNQKQLFAELCRWFRIRKSDEDDVFSYTIWGLPMVNLKNGSELDPSIMVSSMRYLQQYLQLAFRIWLFKAICDKPIENDRNIIENFTQLIYDTLDILRARKLVSKSVSIRDILIRYDLDGMIYHLSQNKYLSSLDDASNSYPPTMQNIKQLVMSMIPSI
;
A
#
# COMPACT_ATOMS: atom_id res chain seq x y z
N MET A 1 1.74 -22.60 36.66
CA MET A 1 2.57 -23.53 35.84
C MET A 1 1.80 -24.82 35.65
N ILE A 2 1.54 -25.22 34.40
CA ILE A 2 0.88 -26.49 34.09
C ILE A 2 1.95 -27.58 34.14
N HIS A 3 1.73 -28.67 34.86
CA HIS A 3 2.68 -29.79 34.94
C HIS A 3 2.27 -30.90 33.97
N CYS A 4 3.25 -31.68 33.49
CA CYS A 4 2.98 -32.83 32.66
C CYS A 4 2.33 -33.95 33.48
N GLY A 5 1.12 -34.38 33.10
CA GLY A 5 0.42 -35.48 33.79
C GLY A 5 1.14 -36.84 33.73
N ILE A 6 2.18 -36.98 32.88
CA ILE A 6 2.93 -38.23 32.70
C ILE A 6 4.26 -38.22 33.47
N CYS A 7 5.02 -37.12 33.44
CA CYS A 7 6.36 -37.06 34.07
C CYS A 7 6.50 -36.01 35.18
N GLY A 8 5.46 -35.23 35.48
CA GLY A 8 5.48 -34.22 36.54
C GLY A 8 6.32 -32.97 36.25
N LYS A 9 7.05 -32.88 35.13
CA LYS A 9 7.85 -31.69 34.77
C LYS A 9 6.95 -30.53 34.32
N ALA A 10 7.38 -29.30 34.59
CA ALA A 10 6.69 -28.09 34.15
C ALA A 10 6.56 -28.06 32.62
N LYS A 11 5.35 -27.82 32.11
CA LYS A 11 5.06 -27.61 30.69
C LYS A 11 5.32 -26.15 30.31
N THR A 12 5.79 -25.95 29.09
CA THR A 12 5.66 -24.67 28.39
C THR A 12 4.18 -24.36 28.17
N ALA A 13 3.82 -23.06 28.25
CA ALA A 13 2.42 -22.62 28.31
C ALA A 13 1.55 -23.07 27.10
N ASP A 14 2.18 -23.34 25.95
CA ASP A 14 1.47 -23.62 24.70
C ASP A 14 1.21 -25.10 24.39
N VAL A 15 1.78 -26.04 25.16
CA VAL A 15 1.70 -27.47 24.82
C VAL A 15 0.62 -28.18 25.62
N GLN A 16 -0.60 -28.23 25.06
CA GLN A 16 -1.80 -28.73 25.73
C GLN A 16 -1.69 -30.21 26.17
N PHE A 17 -1.08 -31.09 25.37
CA PHE A 17 -1.23 -32.53 25.60
C PHE A 17 -0.01 -33.19 26.27
N ILE A 18 1.20 -33.13 25.70
CA ILE A 18 2.36 -33.91 26.15
C ILE A 18 3.60 -33.02 26.24
N CYS A 19 4.42 -33.15 27.29
CA CYS A 19 5.66 -32.35 27.38
C CYS A 19 6.74 -32.89 26.42
N CYS A 20 7.68 -32.03 26.02
CA CYS A 20 8.80 -32.39 25.15
C CYS A 20 9.59 -33.62 25.66
N HIS A 21 9.68 -33.79 26.99
CA HIS A 21 10.38 -34.93 27.57
C HIS A 21 9.67 -36.28 27.34
N CYS A 22 8.34 -36.31 27.43
CA CYS A 22 7.54 -37.51 27.18
C CYS A 22 7.44 -37.83 25.68
N ILE A 23 7.40 -36.80 24.83
CA ILE A 23 7.49 -36.94 23.37
C ILE A 23 8.82 -37.64 23.02
N ASN A 24 9.93 -37.20 23.61
CA ASN A 24 11.24 -37.81 23.36
C ASN A 24 11.38 -39.21 23.99
N GLY A 25 10.73 -39.46 25.13
CA GLY A 25 10.78 -40.75 25.83
C GLY A 25 9.95 -41.86 25.18
N SER A 26 8.94 -41.52 24.36
CA SER A 26 8.10 -42.49 23.66
C SER A 26 8.16 -42.27 22.14
N PRO A 27 9.18 -42.81 21.45
CA PRO A 27 9.30 -42.70 20.00
C PRO A 27 8.07 -43.26 19.25
N ALA A 28 7.26 -44.11 19.88
CA ALA A 28 6.04 -44.64 19.30
C ALA A 28 4.99 -43.55 18.96
N VAL A 29 4.88 -42.48 19.77
CA VAL A 29 3.95 -41.37 19.52
C VAL A 29 4.41 -40.56 18.31
N LEU A 30 5.69 -40.19 18.28
CA LEU A 30 6.30 -39.48 17.15
C LEU A 30 6.20 -40.27 15.85
N LEU A 31 6.38 -41.59 15.90
CA LEU A 31 6.27 -42.46 14.73
C LEU A 31 4.83 -42.50 14.19
N ARG A 32 3.82 -42.60 15.06
CA ARG A 32 2.41 -42.56 14.64
C ARG A 32 2.07 -41.23 13.97
N ASP A 33 2.47 -40.11 14.57
CA ASP A 33 2.19 -38.78 14.00
C ASP A 33 2.94 -38.57 12.69
N LYS A 34 4.18 -39.03 12.59
CA LYS A 34 4.96 -39.01 11.33
C LYS A 34 4.29 -39.85 10.25
N MET A 35 3.76 -41.04 10.57
CA MET A 35 3.02 -41.85 9.61
C MET A 35 1.73 -41.17 9.15
N ASN A 36 0.97 -40.58 10.08
CA ASN A 36 -0.22 -39.81 9.74
C ASN A 36 0.10 -38.63 8.81
N LEU A 37 1.20 -37.91 9.08
CA LEU A 37 1.66 -36.82 8.21
C LEU A 37 2.07 -37.30 6.82
N LEU A 38 2.66 -38.49 6.70
CA LEU A 38 3.01 -39.06 5.40
C LEU A 38 1.76 -39.46 4.60
N ILE A 39 0.77 -40.07 5.25
CA ILE A 39 -0.52 -40.41 4.64
C ILE A 39 -1.22 -39.13 4.15
N LEU A 40 -1.30 -38.10 4.99
CA LEU A 40 -1.89 -36.81 4.62
C LEU A 40 -1.16 -36.16 3.44
N ARG A 41 0.17 -36.25 3.38
CA ARG A 41 0.93 -35.74 2.22
C ARG A 41 0.58 -36.47 0.94
N GLN A 42 0.43 -37.80 1.00
CA GLN A 42 0.04 -38.61 -0.14
C GLN A 42 -1.39 -38.29 -0.61
N GLU A 43 -2.34 -38.12 0.31
CA GLU A 43 -3.71 -37.70 -0.01
C GLU A 43 -3.74 -36.31 -0.66
N VAL A 44 -2.93 -35.37 -0.14
CA VAL A 44 -2.80 -34.02 -0.74
C VAL A 44 -2.21 -34.08 -2.14
N GLU A 45 -1.21 -34.93 -2.39
CA GLU A 45 -0.66 -35.11 -3.74
C GLU A 45 -1.69 -35.72 -4.70
N GLN A 46 -2.47 -36.71 -4.27
CA GLN A 46 -3.54 -37.30 -5.09
C GLN A 46 -4.66 -36.29 -5.39
N LEU A 47 -5.01 -35.45 -4.42
CA LEU A 47 -5.98 -34.37 -4.64
C LEU A 47 -5.43 -33.32 -5.60
N LYS A 48 -4.14 -33.00 -5.54
CA LYS A 48 -3.52 -32.08 -6.49
C LYS A 48 -3.58 -32.62 -7.90
N THR A 49 -3.18 -33.88 -8.14
CA THR A 49 -3.25 -34.48 -9.47
C THR A 49 -4.68 -34.55 -9.99
N ALA A 50 -5.65 -34.92 -9.13
CA ALA A 50 -7.06 -34.96 -9.51
C ALA A 50 -7.62 -33.58 -9.89
N VAL A 51 -7.19 -32.52 -9.18
CA VAL A 51 -7.57 -31.13 -9.50
C VAL A 51 -6.88 -30.68 -10.79
N GLU A 52 -5.61 -31.00 -11.00
CA GLU A 52 -4.89 -30.69 -12.23
C GLU A 52 -5.55 -31.36 -13.45
N ASP A 53 -5.90 -32.65 -13.37
CA ASP A 53 -6.62 -33.35 -14.43
C ASP A 53 -8.00 -32.73 -14.71
N GLN A 54 -8.73 -32.33 -13.67
CA GLN A 54 -10.01 -31.62 -13.81
C GLN A 54 -9.87 -30.23 -14.44
N LEU A 55 -8.77 -29.54 -14.17
CA LEU A 55 -8.45 -28.26 -14.77
C LEU A 55 -8.06 -28.45 -16.24
N GLU A 56 -7.19 -29.41 -16.56
CA GLU A 56 -6.77 -29.69 -17.95
C GLU A 56 -7.96 -30.10 -18.81
N THR A 57 -8.79 -31.03 -18.34
CA THR A 57 -10.04 -31.41 -19.03
C THR A 57 -11.00 -30.22 -19.15
N GLY A 58 -11.12 -29.40 -18.10
CA GLY A 58 -11.90 -28.17 -18.11
C GLY A 58 -11.41 -27.15 -19.14
N PHE A 59 -10.10 -26.96 -19.29
CA PHE A 59 -9.51 -26.06 -20.28
C PHE A 59 -9.62 -26.60 -21.71
N ALA A 60 -9.61 -27.92 -21.90
CA ALA A 60 -9.94 -28.56 -23.18
C ALA A 60 -11.41 -28.37 -23.60
N GLY A 61 -12.26 -27.82 -22.72
CA GLY A 61 -13.68 -27.57 -22.97
C GLY A 61 -14.57 -28.78 -22.66
N GLU A 62 -13.99 -29.87 -22.16
CA GLU A 62 -14.73 -31.06 -21.74
C GLU A 62 -15.11 -30.96 -20.25
N GLY A 63 -16.29 -31.47 -19.89
CA GLY A 63 -16.80 -31.43 -18.51
C GLY A 63 -17.56 -30.15 -18.11
N GLN A 64 -17.94 -30.09 -16.83
CA GLN A 64 -18.80 -29.03 -16.29
C GLN A 64 -18.06 -27.68 -16.18
N LEU A 65 -16.78 -27.71 -15.82
CA LEU A 65 -15.94 -26.51 -15.73
C LEU A 65 -15.73 -25.87 -17.10
N GLY A 66 -15.40 -26.67 -18.13
CA GLY A 66 -15.22 -26.17 -19.50
C GLY A 66 -16.47 -25.49 -20.06
N ARG A 67 -17.66 -26.05 -19.82
CA ARG A 67 -18.93 -25.40 -20.19
C ARG A 67 -19.17 -24.09 -19.45
N GLN A 68 -18.74 -23.98 -18.19
CA GLN A 68 -18.86 -22.75 -17.42
C GLN A 68 -17.86 -21.68 -17.90
N LEU A 69 -16.63 -22.07 -18.21
CA LEU A 69 -15.62 -21.19 -18.80
C LEU A 69 -16.08 -20.66 -20.16
N GLN A 70 -16.56 -21.53 -21.07
CA GLN A 70 -17.13 -21.11 -22.35
C GLN A 70 -18.30 -20.13 -22.17
N LYS A 71 -19.18 -20.36 -21.20
CA LYS A 71 -20.26 -19.41 -20.88
C LYS A 71 -19.69 -18.06 -20.43
N LEU A 72 -18.70 -18.06 -19.53
CA LEU A 72 -18.03 -16.85 -19.07
C LEU A 72 -17.36 -16.09 -20.22
N ASP A 73 -16.72 -16.79 -21.15
CA ASP A 73 -16.12 -16.18 -22.34
C ASP A 73 -17.17 -15.51 -23.22
N ILE A 74 -18.29 -16.19 -23.48
CA ILE A 74 -19.42 -15.60 -24.21
C ILE A 74 -19.96 -14.36 -23.48
N TYR A 75 -20.08 -14.38 -22.15
CA TYR A 75 -20.51 -13.22 -21.37
C TYR A 75 -19.49 -12.07 -21.44
N ASN A 76 -18.20 -12.37 -21.37
CA ASN A 76 -17.12 -11.38 -21.47
C ASN A 76 -17.09 -10.74 -22.86
N GLU A 77 -17.25 -11.52 -23.92
CA GLU A 77 -17.36 -11.02 -25.28
C GLU A 77 -18.61 -10.15 -25.46
N LYS A 78 -19.78 -10.58 -24.99
CA LYS A 78 -21.00 -9.76 -24.99
C LYS A 78 -20.78 -8.43 -24.27
N ARG A 79 -20.15 -8.45 -23.10
CA ARG A 79 -19.82 -7.24 -22.33
C ARG A 79 -18.85 -6.33 -23.09
N ARG A 80 -17.83 -6.89 -23.76
CA ARG A 80 -16.88 -6.15 -24.60
C ARG A 80 -17.58 -5.51 -25.81
N LEU A 81 -18.48 -6.24 -26.47
CA LEU A 81 -19.28 -5.74 -27.59
C LEU A 81 -20.22 -4.59 -27.18
N ILE A 82 -20.85 -4.68 -26.01
CA ILE A 82 -21.69 -3.60 -25.47
C ILE A 82 -20.85 -2.32 -25.26
N LYS A 83 -19.67 -2.45 -24.64
CA LYS A 83 -18.75 -1.32 -24.44
C LYS A 83 -18.29 -0.71 -25.77
N LEU A 84 -17.97 -1.54 -26.76
CA LEU A 84 -17.60 -1.10 -28.11
C LEU A 84 -18.75 -0.35 -28.79
N ARG A 85 -19.98 -0.87 -28.71
CA ARG A 85 -21.17 -0.22 -29.27
C ARG A 85 -21.43 1.14 -28.64
N GLN A 86 -21.31 1.26 -27.31
CA GLN A 86 -21.43 2.54 -26.62
C GLN A 86 -20.38 3.55 -27.10
N ARG A 87 -19.11 3.13 -27.20
CA ARG A 87 -18.03 3.98 -27.73
C ARG A 87 -18.29 4.41 -29.17
N LEU A 88 -18.78 3.50 -30.01
CA LEU A 88 -19.10 3.78 -31.41
C LEU A 88 -20.28 4.78 -31.52
N GLN A 89 -21.29 4.66 -30.67
CA GLN A 89 -22.40 5.60 -30.61
C GLN A 89 -21.94 6.99 -30.14
N LEU A 90 -21.09 7.07 -29.13
CA LEU A 90 -20.49 8.34 -28.68
C LEU A 90 -19.66 9.00 -29.80
N ALA A 91 -18.84 8.22 -30.51
CA ALA A 91 -18.07 8.71 -31.65
C ALA A 91 -18.98 9.21 -32.78
N ARG A 92 -20.05 8.48 -33.10
CA ARG A 92 -21.05 8.87 -34.10
C ARG A 92 -21.75 10.18 -33.72
N ASN A 93 -22.15 10.32 -32.45
CA ASN A 93 -22.75 11.56 -31.95
C ASN A 93 -21.78 12.74 -32.07
N LYS A 94 -20.50 12.57 -31.71
CA LYS A 94 -19.47 13.61 -31.88
C LYS A 94 -19.30 14.02 -33.34
N VAL A 95 -19.25 13.06 -34.27
CA VAL A 95 -19.17 13.35 -35.70
C VAL A 95 -20.42 14.07 -36.19
N GLN A 96 -21.60 13.67 -35.74
CA GLN A 96 -22.86 14.31 -36.11
C GLN A 96 -22.96 15.74 -35.58
N LEU A 97 -22.53 15.99 -34.35
CA LEU A 97 -22.44 17.35 -33.78
C LEU A 97 -21.49 18.23 -34.60
N LYS A 98 -20.30 17.73 -34.94
CA LYS A 98 -19.35 18.45 -35.81
C LYS A 98 -19.93 18.72 -37.20
N ARG A 99 -20.67 17.77 -37.77
CA ARG A 99 -21.33 17.93 -39.07
C ARG A 99 -22.45 18.95 -39.02
N ASN A 100 -23.24 18.97 -37.96
CA ASN A 100 -24.29 19.97 -37.74
C ASN A 100 -23.68 21.36 -37.57
N LYS A 101 -22.65 21.50 -36.73
CA LYS A 101 -21.91 22.76 -36.55
C LYS A 101 -21.31 23.25 -37.87
N TYR A 102 -20.74 22.35 -38.68
CA TYR A 102 -20.26 22.69 -40.01
C TYR A 102 -21.37 23.21 -40.93
N ASN A 103 -22.53 22.57 -40.95
CA ASN A 103 -23.67 23.02 -41.75
C ASN A 103 -24.23 24.37 -41.26
N GLU A 104 -24.28 24.58 -39.94
CA GLU A 104 -24.71 25.83 -39.32
C GLU A 104 -23.75 26.97 -39.67
N LEU A 105 -22.44 26.75 -39.56
CA LEU A 105 -21.42 27.72 -40.00
C LEU A 105 -21.52 28.00 -41.50
N LEU A 106 -21.79 26.99 -42.32
CA LEU A 106 -21.98 27.17 -43.76
C LEU A 106 -23.22 28.00 -44.08
N GLN A 107 -24.31 27.82 -43.32
CA GLN A 107 -25.50 28.68 -43.40
C GLN A 107 -25.17 30.11 -42.97
N ILE A 108 -24.49 30.30 -41.85
CA ILE A 108 -24.07 31.62 -41.36
C ILE A 108 -23.19 32.30 -42.41
N MET A 109 -22.21 31.62 -43.00
CA MET A 109 -21.37 32.18 -44.06
C MET A 109 -22.17 32.54 -45.31
N SER A 110 -23.15 31.74 -45.69
CA SER A 110 -24.02 32.06 -46.83
C SER A 110 -24.97 33.23 -46.55
N THR A 111 -25.36 33.43 -45.30
CA THR A 111 -26.28 34.49 -44.87
C THR A 111 -25.53 35.80 -44.59
N ASN A 112 -24.32 35.69 -44.02
CA ASN A 112 -23.42 36.80 -43.70
C ASN A 112 -22.49 37.16 -44.87
N GLY A 113 -22.90 36.86 -46.12
CA GLY A 113 -22.24 37.36 -47.33
C GLY A 113 -22.15 38.90 -47.43
N TYR A 114 -22.64 39.63 -46.43
CA TYR A 114 -22.37 41.04 -46.21
C TYR A 114 -22.08 41.26 -44.72
N LEU A 115 -20.81 41.25 -44.33
CA LEU A 115 -20.23 42.09 -43.28
C LEU A 115 -18.76 41.68 -43.10
N GLU A 116 -17.93 42.31 -43.90
CA GLU A 116 -16.56 42.60 -43.50
C GLU A 116 -16.60 43.46 -42.21
N GLU A 117 -15.60 43.27 -41.36
CA GLU A 117 -15.28 44.09 -40.17
C GLU A 117 -16.16 43.91 -38.91
N SER A 118 -15.95 42.79 -38.21
CA SER A 118 -15.99 42.78 -36.73
C SER A 118 -15.40 41.48 -36.15
N THR A 119 -14.20 41.11 -36.60
CA THR A 119 -13.38 40.07 -35.96
C THR A 119 -12.45 40.72 -34.95
N SER A 120 -12.78 40.64 -33.66
CA SER A 120 -11.79 40.45 -32.57
C SER A 120 -12.39 40.30 -31.15
N ALA A 121 -13.70 40.47 -30.93
CA ALA A 121 -14.27 40.45 -29.58
C ALA A 121 -14.96 39.11 -29.18
N THR A 122 -15.36 38.29 -30.14
CA THR A 122 -16.16 37.08 -29.84
C THR A 122 -15.30 35.87 -29.44
N ASP A 123 -14.09 35.73 -30.01
CA ASP A 123 -13.22 34.56 -29.71
C ASP A 123 -12.63 34.59 -28.29
N SER A 124 -12.51 35.75 -27.65
CA SER A 124 -12.00 35.85 -26.27
C SER A 124 -13.02 35.37 -25.23
N ILE A 125 -14.32 35.54 -25.49
CA ILE A 125 -15.38 35.13 -24.56
C ILE A 125 -15.48 33.59 -24.52
N ASP A 126 -15.40 32.93 -25.67
CA ASP A 126 -15.40 31.47 -25.77
C ASP A 126 -14.20 30.82 -25.06
N LEU A 127 -13.03 31.46 -25.09
CA LEU A 127 -11.81 30.96 -24.41
C LEU A 127 -11.87 31.12 -22.89
N GLU A 128 -12.39 32.25 -22.40
CA GLU A 128 -12.57 32.46 -20.95
C GLU A 128 -13.62 31.52 -20.37
N GLU A 129 -14.73 31.29 -21.09
CA GLU A 129 -15.76 30.34 -20.66
C GLU A 129 -15.23 28.90 -20.66
N GLN A 130 -14.45 28.51 -21.67
CA GLN A 130 -13.78 27.20 -21.70
C GLN A 130 -12.76 27.04 -20.57
N ALA A 131 -11.93 28.06 -20.32
CA ALA A 131 -10.98 28.03 -19.22
C ALA A 131 -11.68 27.95 -17.85
N ALA A 132 -12.82 28.64 -17.70
CA ALA A 132 -13.65 28.55 -16.50
C ALA A 132 -14.26 27.15 -16.33
N GLU A 133 -14.81 26.54 -17.38
CA GLU A 133 -15.38 25.19 -17.36
C GLU A 133 -14.30 24.12 -17.08
N GLU A 134 -13.11 24.26 -17.66
CA GLU A 134 -11.96 23.38 -17.40
C GLU A 134 -11.49 23.52 -15.95
N SER A 135 -11.38 24.74 -15.43
CA SER A 135 -10.98 24.97 -14.04
C SER A 135 -11.98 24.37 -13.04
N ALA A 136 -13.29 24.53 -13.27
CA ALA A 136 -14.34 23.91 -12.47
C ALA A 136 -14.32 22.37 -12.56
N SER A 137 -14.02 21.83 -13.74
CA SER A 137 -13.87 20.38 -13.94
C SER A 137 -12.65 19.85 -13.19
N LEU A 138 -11.52 20.56 -13.22
CA LEU A 138 -10.31 20.22 -12.47
C LEU A 138 -10.54 20.28 -10.96
N ASP A 139 -11.26 21.29 -10.46
CA ASP A 139 -11.61 21.40 -9.04
C ASP A 139 -12.48 20.22 -8.59
N THR A 140 -13.49 19.86 -9.39
CA THR A 140 -14.35 18.70 -9.14
C THR A 140 -13.53 17.40 -9.10
N LEU A 141 -12.64 17.21 -10.07
CA LEU A 141 -11.74 16.05 -10.10
C LEU A 141 -10.78 16.03 -8.91
N SER A 142 -10.26 17.18 -8.49
CA SER A 142 -9.38 17.30 -7.34
C SER A 142 -10.06 16.86 -6.04
N HIS A 143 -11.34 17.19 -5.86
CA HIS A 143 -12.13 16.77 -4.71
C HIS A 143 -12.40 15.27 -4.70
N ILE A 144 -12.75 14.70 -5.86
CA ILE A 144 -12.97 13.25 -6.01
C ILE A 144 -11.66 12.49 -5.72
N LEU A 145 -10.54 12.98 -6.26
CA LEU A 145 -9.22 12.41 -6.06
C LEU A 145 -8.83 12.45 -4.56
N ALA A 146 -8.96 13.60 -3.91
CA ALA A 146 -8.65 13.74 -2.48
C ALA A 146 -9.50 12.82 -1.59
N ARG A 147 -10.78 12.63 -1.95
CA ARG A 147 -11.68 11.68 -1.25
C ARG A 147 -11.21 10.24 -1.43
N ASN A 148 -10.90 9.84 -2.66
CA ASN A 148 -10.43 8.49 -2.96
C ASN A 148 -9.08 8.20 -2.29
N GLN A 149 -8.15 9.16 -2.29
CA GLN A 149 -6.86 9.02 -1.61
C GLN A 149 -7.03 8.81 -0.11
N LYS A 150 -7.91 9.58 0.55
CA LYS A 150 -8.21 9.39 1.98
C LYS A 150 -8.80 8.02 2.27
N GLN A 151 -9.72 7.54 1.42
CA GLN A 151 -10.32 6.23 1.58
C GLN A 151 -9.29 5.10 1.41
N LEU A 152 -8.50 5.12 0.33
CA LEU A 152 -7.46 4.14 0.08
C LEU A 152 -6.40 4.14 1.18
N PHE A 153 -6.04 5.31 1.70
CA PHE A 153 -5.11 5.42 2.81
C PHE A 153 -5.68 4.82 4.10
N ALA A 154 -6.96 5.04 4.40
CA ALA A 154 -7.62 4.42 5.54
C ALA A 154 -7.68 2.88 5.41
N GLU A 155 -7.93 2.38 4.20
CA GLU A 155 -7.89 0.95 3.89
C GLU A 155 -6.48 0.37 4.06
N LEU A 156 -5.44 1.10 3.62
CA LEU A 156 -4.03 0.74 3.82
C LEU A 156 -3.69 0.61 5.31
N CYS A 157 -4.03 1.62 6.12
CA CYS A 157 -3.80 1.59 7.56
C CYS A 157 -4.50 0.39 8.23
N ARG A 158 -5.73 0.07 7.78
CA ARG A 158 -6.46 -1.11 8.27
C ARG A 158 -5.78 -2.42 7.88
N TRP A 159 -5.24 -2.50 6.67
CA TRP A 159 -4.60 -3.71 6.15
C TRP A 159 -3.31 -4.05 6.90
N PHE A 160 -2.46 -3.04 7.17
CA PHE A 160 -1.23 -3.21 7.93
C PHE A 160 -1.45 -3.30 9.45
N ARG A 161 -2.65 -3.01 9.96
CA ARG A 161 -3.02 -3.13 11.39
C ARG A 161 -2.03 -2.42 12.33
N ILE A 162 -1.67 -1.19 11.99
CA ILE A 162 -0.75 -0.39 12.84
C ILE A 162 -1.46 -0.07 14.15
N ARG A 163 -0.90 -0.51 15.27
CA ARG A 163 -1.48 -0.35 16.62
C ARG A 163 -0.42 0.02 17.63
N LYS A 164 -0.85 0.72 18.68
CA LYS A 164 -0.06 0.89 19.89
C LYS A 164 -0.29 -0.34 20.80
N SER A 165 0.77 -1.01 21.22
CA SER A 165 0.73 -2.04 22.27
C SER A 165 0.67 -1.33 23.63
N ASP A 166 -0.29 -1.70 24.48
CA ASP A 166 -0.39 -1.18 25.84
C ASP A 166 0.47 -2.00 26.84
N GLU A 167 0.93 -3.20 26.42
CA GLU A 167 1.59 -4.17 27.31
C GLU A 167 3.11 -4.09 27.30
N ASP A 168 3.71 -3.60 26.20
CA ASP A 168 5.17 -3.61 26.00
C ASP A 168 5.77 -2.21 26.18
N ASP A 169 6.54 -2.01 27.26
CA ASP A 169 7.30 -0.76 27.51
C ASP A 169 8.39 -0.53 26.46
N VAL A 170 8.93 -1.60 25.87
CA VAL A 170 10.07 -1.52 24.94
C VAL A 170 9.65 -1.26 23.50
N PHE A 171 8.54 -1.88 23.05
CA PHE A 171 8.04 -1.77 21.68
C PHE A 171 6.57 -1.39 21.68
N SER A 172 6.30 -0.10 21.89
CA SER A 172 4.94 0.40 22.01
C SER A 172 4.13 0.34 20.72
N TYR A 173 4.71 -0.01 19.56
CA TYR A 173 3.99 -0.02 18.29
C TYR A 173 4.21 -1.31 17.51
N THR A 174 3.16 -1.77 16.84
CA THR A 174 3.18 -2.98 16.04
C THR A 174 2.64 -2.74 14.62
N ILE A 175 3.23 -3.43 13.65
CA ILE A 175 2.77 -3.52 12.26
C ILE A 175 2.53 -4.98 11.93
N TRP A 176 1.31 -5.30 11.49
CA TRP A 176 0.89 -6.68 11.21
C TRP A 176 1.07 -7.66 12.40
N GLY A 177 1.10 -7.13 13.63
CA GLY A 177 1.36 -7.90 14.84
C GLY A 177 2.85 -8.10 15.16
N LEU A 178 3.76 -7.60 14.33
CA LEU A 178 5.19 -7.57 14.63
C LEU A 178 5.58 -6.23 15.26
N PRO A 179 6.55 -6.21 16.20
CA PRO A 179 7.06 -4.97 16.76
C PRO A 179 7.68 -4.11 15.66
N MET A 180 7.35 -2.81 15.67
CA MET A 180 7.93 -1.84 14.76
C MET A 180 9.36 -1.52 15.20
N VAL A 181 10.26 -1.39 14.23
CA VAL A 181 11.65 -1.04 14.51
C VAL A 181 11.76 0.41 14.97
N ASN A 182 12.51 0.62 16.05
CA ASN A 182 12.88 1.92 16.58
C ASN A 182 14.41 2.06 16.57
N LEU A 183 14.91 3.30 16.54
CA LEU A 183 16.35 3.56 16.56
C LEU A 183 16.96 3.25 17.94
N LYS A 184 16.19 3.47 19.01
CA LYS A 184 16.66 3.35 20.40
C LYS A 184 16.80 1.90 20.87
N ASN A 185 15.81 1.05 20.56
CA ASN A 185 15.74 -0.32 21.07
C ASN A 185 15.94 -1.36 19.94
N GLY A 186 16.35 -0.93 18.74
CA GLY A 186 16.53 -1.82 17.59
C GLY A 186 17.54 -2.94 17.83
N SER A 187 18.50 -2.75 18.74
CA SER A 187 19.48 -3.78 19.13
C SER A 187 18.88 -4.92 19.97
N GLU A 188 17.70 -4.73 20.56
CA GLU A 188 17.03 -5.74 21.38
C GLU A 188 16.15 -6.68 20.56
N LEU A 189 15.82 -6.31 19.31
CA LEU A 189 15.08 -7.18 18.40
C LEU A 189 15.98 -8.27 17.84
N ASP A 190 15.40 -9.47 17.66
CA ASP A 190 15.99 -10.48 16.79
C ASP A 190 16.21 -9.88 15.38
N PRO A 191 17.43 -9.96 14.81
CA PRO A 191 17.73 -9.43 13.48
C PRO A 191 16.73 -9.87 12.41
N SER A 192 16.23 -11.11 12.49
CA SER A 192 15.24 -11.64 11.55
C SER A 192 13.90 -10.92 11.62
N ILE A 193 13.47 -10.54 12.84
CA ILE A 193 12.25 -9.78 13.09
C ILE A 193 12.46 -8.33 12.68
N MET A 194 13.63 -7.76 12.96
CA MET A 194 13.99 -6.40 12.56
C MET A 194 13.90 -6.22 11.04
N VAL A 195 14.53 -7.10 10.26
CA VAL A 195 14.46 -7.05 8.77
C VAL A 195 13.03 -7.22 8.28
N SER A 196 12.29 -8.16 8.87
CA SER A 196 10.90 -8.41 8.48
C SER A 196 10.02 -7.18 8.75
N SER A 197 10.17 -6.56 9.92
CA SER A 197 9.48 -5.34 10.31
C SER A 197 9.84 -4.18 9.37
N MET A 198 11.13 -3.95 9.10
CA MET A 198 11.59 -2.95 8.12
C MET A 198 10.99 -3.17 6.73
N ARG A 199 10.89 -4.42 6.27
CA ARG A 199 10.27 -4.76 4.98
C ARG A 199 8.79 -4.39 4.96
N TYR A 200 8.06 -4.66 6.04
CA TYR A 200 6.65 -4.26 6.13
C TYR A 200 6.48 -2.74 6.19
N LEU A 201 7.35 -2.03 6.92
CA LEU A 201 7.37 -0.57 6.91
C LEU A 201 7.64 -0.03 5.51
N GLN A 202 8.61 -0.59 4.80
CA GLN A 202 8.92 -0.19 3.43
C GLN A 202 7.73 -0.41 2.50
N GLN A 203 7.09 -1.58 2.55
CA GLN A 203 5.89 -1.86 1.74
C GLN A 203 4.75 -0.90 2.06
N TYR A 204 4.53 -0.61 3.35
CA TYR A 204 3.56 0.39 3.79
C TYR A 204 3.84 1.77 3.20
N LEU A 205 5.09 2.24 3.27
CA LEU A 205 5.50 3.54 2.72
C LEU A 205 5.39 3.58 1.19
N GLN A 206 5.81 2.54 0.49
CA GLN A 206 5.69 2.45 -0.98
C GLN A 206 4.24 2.52 -1.43
N LEU A 207 3.34 1.81 -0.74
CA LEU A 207 1.91 1.88 -1.03
C LEU A 207 1.34 3.25 -0.68
N ALA A 208 1.77 3.86 0.42
CA ALA A 208 1.37 5.22 0.78
C ALA A 208 1.81 6.24 -0.29
N PHE A 209 3.04 6.18 -0.78
CA PHE A 209 3.52 7.03 -1.88
C PHE A 209 2.66 6.89 -3.14
N ARG A 210 2.30 5.65 -3.51
CA ARG A 210 1.42 5.37 -4.66
C ARG A 210 0.03 5.97 -4.48
N ILE A 211 -0.56 5.87 -3.29
CA ILE A 211 -1.88 6.47 -3.00
C ILE A 211 -1.82 7.98 -3.16
N TRP A 212 -0.76 8.61 -2.66
CA TRP A 212 -0.59 10.06 -2.72
C TRP A 212 0.01 10.58 -4.03
N LEU A 213 0.30 9.70 -4.99
CA LEU A 213 0.90 10.02 -6.29
C LEU A 213 2.26 10.75 -6.17
N PHE A 214 3.00 10.45 -5.11
CA PHE A 214 4.36 10.93 -4.92
C PHE A 214 5.37 9.90 -5.42
N LYS A 215 6.49 10.40 -5.95
CA LYS A 215 7.60 9.55 -6.35
C LYS A 215 8.43 9.22 -5.12
N ALA A 216 8.38 7.97 -4.68
CA ALA A 216 9.31 7.47 -3.68
C ALA A 216 10.75 7.69 -4.16
N ILE A 217 11.62 8.15 -3.26
CA ILE A 217 13.02 8.44 -3.63
C ILE A 217 13.84 7.16 -3.71
N CYS A 218 13.44 6.10 -2.99
CA CYS A 218 14.12 4.81 -2.99
C CYS A 218 13.18 3.63 -3.29
N ASP A 219 13.41 2.95 -4.41
CA ASP A 219 12.76 1.67 -4.78
C ASP A 219 13.59 0.43 -4.40
N LYS A 220 14.76 0.61 -3.73
CA LYS A 220 15.65 -0.52 -3.40
C LYS A 220 15.02 -1.38 -2.30
N PRO A 221 14.71 -2.66 -2.55
CA PRO A 221 14.15 -3.53 -1.52
C PRO A 221 15.14 -3.78 -0.39
N ILE A 222 14.65 -3.79 0.85
CA ILE A 222 15.44 -4.18 2.01
C ILE A 222 15.62 -5.70 2.02
N GLU A 223 16.77 -6.16 1.53
CA GLU A 223 17.11 -7.58 1.44
C GLU A 223 18.01 -8.09 2.57
N ASN A 224 18.95 -7.25 3.07
CA ASN A 224 20.05 -7.72 3.92
C ASN A 224 20.27 -6.85 5.18
N ASP A 225 20.72 -7.52 6.26
CA ASP A 225 21.15 -6.92 7.54
C ASP A 225 22.38 -6.01 7.45
N ARG A 226 23.15 -6.09 6.37
CA ARG A 226 24.47 -5.43 6.31
C ARG A 226 24.40 -3.91 6.36
N ASN A 227 23.29 -3.32 5.90
CA ASN A 227 23.15 -1.87 5.79
C ASN A 227 22.01 -1.31 6.65
N ILE A 228 21.88 -1.77 7.90
CA ILE A 228 20.85 -1.31 8.87
C ILE A 228 20.76 0.22 8.92
N ILE A 229 21.90 0.92 8.99
CA ILE A 229 21.95 2.39 9.06
C ILE A 229 21.34 3.02 7.80
N GLU A 230 21.63 2.46 6.62
CA GLU A 230 21.09 2.98 5.36
C GLU A 230 19.60 2.71 5.25
N ASN A 231 19.15 1.52 5.69
CA ASN A 231 17.74 1.15 5.72
C ASN A 231 16.95 2.09 6.64
N PHE A 232 17.44 2.35 7.86
CA PHE A 232 16.82 3.32 8.77
C PHE A 232 16.78 4.72 8.18
N THR A 233 17.90 5.18 7.62
CA THR A 233 17.98 6.51 7.01
C THR A 233 16.95 6.66 5.89
N GLN A 234 16.79 5.64 5.05
CA GLN A 234 15.80 5.62 3.97
C GLN A 234 14.37 5.65 4.51
N LEU A 235 14.04 4.77 5.46
CA LEU A 235 12.70 4.70 6.06
C LEU A 235 12.32 6.02 6.75
N ILE A 236 13.24 6.64 7.47
CA ILE A 236 13.03 7.93 8.13
C ILE A 236 12.82 9.03 7.09
N TYR A 237 13.67 9.08 6.08
CA TYR A 237 13.57 10.09 5.02
C TYR A 237 12.21 10.00 4.31
N ASP A 238 11.83 8.79 3.89
CA ASP A 238 10.57 8.52 3.20
C ASP A 238 9.36 8.86 4.08
N THR A 239 9.42 8.51 5.36
CA THR A 239 8.36 8.85 6.33
C THR A 239 8.23 10.36 6.51
N LEU A 240 9.34 11.09 6.62
CA LEU A 240 9.34 12.55 6.72
C LEU A 240 8.77 13.23 5.47
N ASP A 241 9.09 12.70 4.29
CA ASP A 241 8.61 13.27 3.04
C ASP A 241 7.08 13.13 2.93
N ILE A 242 6.54 11.95 3.26
CA ILE A 242 5.08 11.74 3.32
C ILE A 242 4.45 12.67 4.37
N LEU A 243 5.03 12.76 5.57
CA LEU A 243 4.52 13.61 6.64
C LEU A 243 4.47 15.09 6.22
N ARG A 244 5.52 15.58 5.56
CA ARG A 244 5.59 16.94 5.01
C ARG A 244 4.58 17.15 3.90
N ALA A 245 4.46 16.20 2.99
CA ALA A 245 3.51 16.27 1.89
C ALA A 245 2.06 16.30 2.38
N ARG A 246 1.77 15.61 3.50
CA ARG A 246 0.47 15.64 4.18
C ARG A 246 0.27 16.84 5.10
N LYS A 247 1.25 17.75 5.21
CA LYS A 247 1.23 18.90 6.13
C LYS A 247 1.03 18.49 7.60
N LEU A 248 1.48 17.28 7.97
CA LEU A 248 1.42 16.76 9.35
C LEU A 248 2.62 17.24 10.20
N VAL A 249 3.57 17.90 9.56
CA VAL A 249 4.76 18.48 10.17
C VAL A 249 4.93 19.90 9.64
N SER A 250 5.24 20.84 10.53
CA SER A 250 5.58 22.22 10.14
C SER A 250 6.79 22.27 9.20
N LYS A 251 6.83 23.26 8.30
CA LYS A 251 7.93 23.40 7.32
C LYS A 251 9.31 23.52 7.98
N SER A 252 9.36 24.06 9.20
CA SER A 252 10.57 24.46 9.94
C SER A 252 10.98 23.49 11.06
N VAL A 253 10.44 22.27 11.10
CA VAL A 253 10.74 21.35 12.23
C VAL A 253 12.17 20.80 12.16
N SER A 254 12.85 20.81 13.31
CA SER A 254 14.15 20.16 13.49
C SER A 254 13.97 18.63 13.48
N ILE A 255 14.61 17.96 12.52
CA ILE A 255 14.56 16.49 12.37
C ILE A 255 15.00 15.79 13.67
N ARG A 256 15.97 16.38 14.36
CA ARG A 256 16.50 15.89 15.64
C ARG A 256 15.41 15.82 16.71
N ASP A 257 14.55 16.83 16.84
CA ASP A 257 13.48 16.86 17.84
C ASP A 257 12.42 15.78 17.56
N ILE A 258 12.06 15.59 16.28
CA ILE A 258 11.13 14.53 15.87
C ILE A 258 11.68 13.15 16.23
N LEU A 259 12.94 12.86 15.87
CA LEU A 259 13.56 11.56 16.13
C LEU A 259 13.73 11.29 17.63
N ILE A 260 14.03 12.31 18.43
CA ILE A 260 14.14 12.16 19.89
C ILE A 260 12.79 11.82 20.53
N ARG A 261 11.69 12.44 20.07
CA ARG A 261 10.37 12.27 20.70
C ARG A 261 9.59 11.07 20.20
N TYR A 262 9.51 10.94 18.88
CA TYR A 262 8.60 9.99 18.25
C TYR A 262 9.32 8.75 17.76
N ASP A 263 10.61 8.87 17.42
CA ASP A 263 11.37 7.81 16.73
C ASP A 263 10.62 7.35 15.44
N LEU A 264 11.14 6.36 14.71
CA LEU A 264 10.56 5.90 13.45
C LEU A 264 9.17 5.26 13.65
N ASP A 265 9.02 4.45 14.69
CA ASP A 265 7.79 3.74 15.01
C ASP A 265 6.65 4.70 15.37
N GLY A 266 6.91 5.69 16.24
CA GLY A 266 5.95 6.72 16.59
C GLY A 266 5.60 7.61 15.41
N MET A 267 6.56 7.98 14.55
CA MET A 267 6.28 8.75 13.33
C MET A 267 5.30 8.03 12.42
N ILE A 268 5.49 6.74 12.20
CA ILE A 268 4.61 5.92 11.36
C ILE A 268 3.25 5.73 12.02
N TYR A 269 3.19 5.56 13.34
CA TYR A 269 1.93 5.52 14.07
C TYR A 269 1.14 6.82 13.90
N HIS A 270 1.78 7.98 14.09
CA HIS A 270 1.15 9.29 13.89
C HIS A 270 0.70 9.52 12.45
N LEU A 271 1.49 9.07 11.47
CA LEU A 271 1.11 9.08 10.06
C LEU A 271 -0.15 8.24 9.79
N SER A 272 -0.22 7.04 10.37
CA SER A 272 -1.36 6.13 10.21
C SER A 272 -2.66 6.70 10.79
N GLN A 273 -2.55 7.42 11.91
CA GLN A 273 -3.65 8.07 12.61
C GLN A 273 -3.99 9.46 12.05
N ASN A 274 -3.22 9.94 11.06
CA ASN A 274 -3.33 11.29 10.52
C ASN A 274 -3.27 12.38 11.61
N LYS A 275 -2.39 12.19 12.60
CA LYS A 275 -2.18 13.12 13.72
C LYS A 275 -0.98 14.02 13.44
N TYR A 276 -1.12 15.30 13.80
CA TYR A 276 -0.04 16.26 13.70
C TYR A 276 1.09 15.89 14.68
N LEU A 277 2.35 16.04 14.25
CA LEU A 277 3.52 15.86 15.09
C LEU A 277 3.87 17.19 15.75
N SER A 278 3.66 17.28 17.06
CA SER A 278 3.98 18.47 17.84
C SER A 278 5.49 18.59 18.05
N SER A 279 6.15 19.51 17.37
CA SER A 279 7.51 19.95 17.70
C SER A 279 7.45 21.11 18.70
N LEU A 280 8.41 21.20 19.64
CA LEU A 280 8.54 22.39 20.50
C LEU A 280 9.39 23.48 19.84
N ASP A 281 10.19 23.14 18.83
CA ASP A 281 11.22 24.04 18.32
C ASP A 281 10.72 24.83 17.11
N ASP A 282 10.40 26.10 17.36
CA ASP A 282 10.25 27.12 16.32
C ASP A 282 11.61 27.42 15.67
N ALA A 283 11.82 26.81 14.50
CA ALA A 283 12.56 27.29 13.33
C ALA A 283 14.06 27.67 13.43
N SER A 284 14.67 27.81 14.60
CA SER A 284 16.03 28.38 14.70
C SER A 284 17.15 27.44 14.22
N ASN A 285 16.97 26.12 14.32
CA ASN A 285 17.97 25.12 13.93
C ASN A 285 17.45 24.09 12.91
N SER A 286 16.61 24.53 11.97
CA SER A 286 16.08 23.66 10.92
C SER A 286 17.16 23.34 9.87
N TYR A 287 17.90 22.26 10.08
CA TYR A 287 18.70 21.68 9.00
C TYR A 287 17.75 21.18 7.90
N PRO A 288 18.02 21.49 6.60
CA PRO A 288 17.25 20.86 5.54
C PRO A 288 17.39 19.33 5.66
N PRO A 289 16.28 18.57 5.50
CA PRO A 289 16.34 17.12 5.48
C PRO A 289 17.06 16.65 4.21
N THR A 290 18.38 16.68 4.24
CA THR A 290 19.21 15.97 3.28
C THR A 290 19.50 14.58 3.85
N MET A 291 19.56 13.58 2.97
CA MET A 291 19.82 12.19 3.36
C MET A 291 21.12 12.05 4.18
N GLN A 292 22.11 12.91 3.92
CA GLN A 292 23.37 12.96 4.68
C GLN A 292 23.17 13.43 6.14
N ASN A 293 22.35 14.45 6.38
CA ASN A 293 22.07 14.95 7.72
C ASN A 293 21.32 13.90 8.56
N ILE A 294 20.37 13.20 7.93
CA ILE A 294 19.65 12.10 8.58
C ILE A 294 20.61 10.95 8.89
N LYS A 295 21.48 10.57 7.95
CA LYS A 295 22.48 9.52 8.17
C LYS A 295 23.38 9.84 9.36
N GLN A 296 23.86 11.07 9.50
CA GLN A 296 24.67 11.50 10.64
C GLN A 296 23.89 11.46 11.96
N LEU A 297 22.61 11.87 11.96
CA LEU A 297 21.76 11.80 13.15
C LEU A 297 21.49 10.35 13.57
N VAL A 298 21.17 9.47 12.62
CA VAL A 298 20.95 8.04 12.86
C VAL A 298 22.22 7.40 13.43
N MET A 299 23.39 7.70 12.86
CA MET A 299 24.68 7.24 13.39
C MET A 299 24.96 7.71 14.83
N SER A 300 24.44 8.87 15.24
CA SER A 300 24.59 9.39 16.60
C SER A 300 23.59 8.82 17.62
N MET A 301 22.46 8.28 17.15
CA MET A 301 21.38 7.79 18.01
C MET A 301 21.38 6.29 18.21
N ILE A 302 21.91 5.50 17.26
CA ILE A 302 22.09 4.06 17.44
C ILE A 302 23.23 3.88 18.45
N PRO A 303 22.98 3.35 19.67
CA PRO A 303 24.06 2.97 20.56
C PRO A 303 24.89 1.93 19.83
N SER A 304 26.18 2.24 19.64
CA SER A 304 27.18 1.47 18.89
C SER A 304 26.89 -0.03 18.82
N ILE A 305 26.32 -0.46 17.70
CA ILE A 305 26.54 -1.80 17.12
C ILE A 305 28.03 -1.89 16.77
#